data_AF-A0A7L1EV64-F1
#
_entry.id   AF-A0A7L1EV64-F1
#
_cell.length_a   1.000
_cell.length_b   1.000
_cell.length_c   1.000
_cell.angle_alpha   90.00
_cell.angle_beta   90.00
_cell.angle_gamma   90.00
#
_symmetry.space_group_name_H-M   'P 1'
#
loop_
_entity.id
_entity.type
_entity.pdbx_description
1 polymer ?
#
loop_
_entity_poly.entity_id
_entity_poly.type
_entity_poly.pdbx_seq_one_letter_code
_entity_poly.pdbx_strand_id
1 'polypeptide(L)' 'SQVTDEMQLQKLDIFVPLADINNYLKLTEAAGRICVSQWAGPCRLGCLFNHGDHVVAVNDLQPQGVEEA' A
#
# COMPACT_ATOMS: atom_id res chain seq x y z
N SER A 1 -2.20 -16.66 9.56
CA SER A 1 -1.58 -16.21 10.81
C SER A 1 -1.91 -14.76 11.03
N GLN A 2 -2.70 -14.44 12.06
CA GLN A 2 -2.94 -13.04 12.45
C GLN A 2 -1.87 -12.66 13.47
N VAL A 3 -1.10 -11.61 13.17
CA VAL A 3 -0.25 -10.96 14.16
C VAL A 3 -1.17 -10.00 14.92
N THR A 4 -1.52 -10.36 16.16
CA THR A 4 -2.46 -9.58 17.00
C THR A 4 -1.74 -8.66 17.97
N ASP A 5 -0.42 -8.79 18.09
CA ASP A 5 0.43 -7.99 18.97
C ASP A 5 1.34 -7.10 18.13
N GLU A 6 0.93 -5.85 18.00
CA GLU A 6 1.63 -4.80 17.29
C GLU A 6 3.03 -4.51 17.85
N MET A 7 3.31 -4.86 19.12
CA MET A 7 4.65 -4.70 19.71
C MET A 7 5.69 -5.66 19.11
N GLN A 8 5.25 -6.70 18.39
CA GLN A 8 6.15 -7.63 17.69
C GLN A 8 6.49 -7.17 16.26
N LEU A 9 5.88 -6.08 15.79
CA LEU A 9 6.15 -5.53 14.47
C LEU A 9 7.43 -4.70 14.50
N GLN A 10 8.26 -4.88 13.47
CA GLN A 10 9.45 -4.05 13.25
C GLN A 10 9.22 -3.16 12.03
N LYS A 11 9.66 -1.91 12.14
CA LYS A 11 9.69 -1.02 10.97
C LYS A 11 10.84 -1.44 10.05
N LEU A 12 10.53 -1.70 8.79
CA LEU A 12 11.50 -2.07 7.78
C LEU A 12 11.45 -1.07 6.63
N ASP A 13 12.62 -0.55 6.25
CA ASP A 13 12.78 0.23 5.03
C ASP A 13 13.03 -0.72 3.85
N ILE A 14 12.17 -0.66 2.84
CA ILE A 14 12.22 -1.52 1.65
C ILE A 14 12.44 -0.66 0.41
N PHE A 15 13.39 -1.06 -0.43
CA PHE A 15 13.63 -0.41 -1.71
C PHE A 15 12.96 -1.22 -2.82
N VAL A 16 12.01 -0.60 -3.52
CA VAL A 16 11.34 -1.19 -4.68
C VAL A 16 11.72 -0.38 -5.93
N PRO A 17 12.22 -1.02 -7.00
CA PRO A 17 12.46 -0.34 -8.25
C PRO A 17 11.19 0.33 -8.77
N LEU A 18 11.29 1.55 -9.30
CA LEU A 18 10.14 2.29 -9.83
C LEU A 18 9.40 1.49 -10.93
N ALA A 19 10.14 0.75 -11.75
CA ALA A 19 9.55 -0.14 -12.76
C ALA A 19 8.66 -1.22 -12.15
N ASP A 20 9.05 -1.78 -11.00
CA ASP A 20 8.25 -2.80 -10.31
C ASP A 20 6.98 -2.17 -9.71
N ILE A 21 7.07 -0.96 -9.15
CA ILE A 21 5.87 -0.23 -8.70
C ILE A 21 4.89 0.00 -9.86
N ASN A 22 5.38 0.55 -10.97
CA ASN A 22 4.52 0.87 -12.12
C ASN A 22 3.90 -0.37 -12.78
N ASN A 23 4.61 -1.51 -12.77
CA ASN A 23 4.14 -2.73 -13.43
C ASN A 23 3.23 -3.58 -12.54
N TYR A 24 3.41 -3.54 -11.23
CA TYR A 24 2.79 -4.52 -10.32
C TYR A 24 1.83 -3.94 -9.29
N LEU A 25 1.91 -2.64 -8.98
CA LEU A 25 0.95 -1.99 -8.08
C LEU A 25 -0.18 -1.37 -8.88
N LYS A 26 -1.42 -1.74 -8.55
CA LYS A 26 -2.61 -1.03 -9.02
C LYS A 26 -3.36 -0.45 -7.85
N LEU A 27 -3.76 0.80 -8.03
CA LEU A 27 -4.61 1.52 -7.10
C LEU A 27 -5.99 1.69 -7.72
N THR A 28 -7.01 1.75 -6.87
CA THR A 28 -8.37 2.11 -7.24
C THR A 28 -8.89 3.12 -6.25
N GLU A 29 -9.82 3.96 -6.68
CA GLU A 29 -10.64 4.73 -5.75
C GLU A 29 -11.80 3.84 -5.28
N ALA A 30 -12.10 3.87 -3.99
CA ALA A 30 -13.27 3.26 -3.39
C ALA A 30 -13.73 4.11 -2.19
N ALA A 31 -14.95 4.64 -2.26
CA ALA A 31 -15.56 5.47 -1.22
C ALA A 31 -14.69 6.68 -0.80
N GLY A 32 -14.19 7.43 -1.77
CA GLY A 32 -13.37 8.63 -1.58
C GLY A 32 -11.93 8.33 -1.14
N ARG A 33 -11.50 7.06 -1.13
CA ARG A 33 -10.18 6.63 -0.66
C ARG A 33 -9.44 5.89 -1.75
N ILE A 34 -8.13 6.12 -1.82
CA ILE A 34 -7.24 5.36 -2.69
C ILE A 34 -6.85 4.06 -1.99
N CYS A 35 -7.20 2.94 -2.60
CA CYS A 35 -6.98 1.59 -2.09
C CYS A 35 -6.12 0.77 -3.05
N VAL A 36 -5.37 -0.19 -2.52
CA VAL A 36 -4.66 -1.17 -3.34
C VAL A 36 -5.65 -2.17 -3.92
N SER A 37 -5.79 -2.20 -5.24
CA SER A 37 -6.62 -3.19 -5.94
C SER A 37 -5.84 -4.45 -6.31
N GLN A 38 -4.54 -4.31 -6.59
CA GLN A 38 -3.67 -5.42 -6.95
C GLN A 38 -2.22 -5.14 -6.57
N TRP A 39 -1.53 -6.16 -6.03
CA TRP A 39 -0.07 -6.25 -6.00
C TRP A 39 0.35 -7.59 -6.59
N ALA A 40 1.11 -7.56 -7.69
CA ALA A 40 1.63 -8.75 -8.36
C ALA A 40 3.17 -8.74 -8.42
N GLY A 41 3.80 -8.20 -7.37
CA GLY A 41 5.24 -7.98 -7.35
C GLY A 41 6.08 -9.27 -7.39
N PRO A 42 7.40 -9.13 -7.63
CA PRO A 42 8.31 -10.26 -7.67
C PRO A 42 8.29 -11.07 -6.36
N CYS A 43 8.35 -12.41 -6.46
CA CYS A 43 8.32 -13.32 -5.30
C CYS A 43 9.38 -12.99 -4.22
N ARG A 44 10.53 -12.46 -4.63
CA ARG A 44 11.63 -12.05 -3.73
C ARG A 44 11.24 -10.94 -2.74
N LEU A 45 10.23 -10.13 -3.07
CA LEU A 45 9.74 -9.04 -2.21
C LEU A 45 8.60 -9.50 -1.30
N GLY A 46 8.07 -10.72 -1.49
CA GLY A 46 6.89 -11.20 -0.77
C GLY A 46 5.64 -10.37 -1.05
N CYS A 47 4.66 -10.46 -0.14
CA CYS A 47 3.43 -9.67 -0.20
C CYS A 47 3.69 -8.32 0.49
N LEU A 48 3.96 -7.26 -0.29
CA LEU A 48 4.13 -5.91 0.25
C LEU A 48 2.79 -5.24 0.55
N PHE A 49 1.77 -5.50 -0.27
CA PHE A 49 0.43 -4.94 -0.13
C PHE A 49 -0.63 -6.02 -0.30
N ASN A 50 -1.67 -5.94 0.51
CA ASN A 50 -2.88 -6.74 0.36
C ASN A 50 -3.96 -5.96 -0.38
N HIS A 51 -4.90 -6.69 -0.99
CA HIS A 51 -6.08 -6.08 -1.57
C HIS A 51 -6.89 -5.35 -0.49
N GLY A 52 -7.23 -4.09 -0.75
CA GLY A 52 -7.96 -3.23 0.19
C GLY A 52 -7.08 -2.39 1.11
N ASP A 53 -5.75 -2.54 1.08
CA ASP A 53 -4.86 -1.66 1.85
C ASP A 53 -5.08 -0.19 1.47
N HIS A 54 -5.20 0.69 2.46
CA HIS A 54 -5.44 2.13 2.23
C HIS A 54 -4.11 2.88 2.06
N VAL A 55 -4.02 3.68 1.00
CA VAL A 55 -2.92 4.62 0.82
C VAL A 55 -3.24 5.90 1.58
N VAL A 56 -2.53 6.15 2.68
CA VAL A 56 -2.75 7.31 3.57
C VAL A 56 -1.87 8.52 3.26
N ALA A 57 -0.76 8.32 2.54
CA ALA A 57 0.15 9.37 2.09
C ALA A 57 1.02 8.88 0.91
N VAL A 58 1.42 9.80 0.04
CA VAL A 58 2.45 9.62 -0.99
C VAL A 58 3.46 10.75 -0.83
N ASN A 59 4.72 10.42 -0.52
CA ASN A 59 5.76 11.41 -0.19
C ASN A 59 5.33 12.39 0.92
N ASP A 60 4.74 11.86 1.99
CA ASP A 60 4.16 12.63 3.11
C ASP A 60 3.04 13.60 2.73
N LEU A 61 2.64 13.65 1.46
CA LEU A 61 1.45 14.35 1.00
C LEU A 61 0.27 13.39 1.11
N GLN A 62 -0.74 13.77 1.89
CA GLN A 62 -1.98 13.00 1.93
C GLN A 62 -2.59 13.02 0.51
N PRO A 63 -2.99 11.86 -0.05
CA PRO A 63 -3.81 11.87 -1.25
C PRO A 63 -5.02 12.75 -0.92
N GLN A 64 -5.34 13.69 -1.79
CA GLN A 64 -6.43 14.65 -1.55
C GLN A 64 -7.67 13.87 -1.15
N GLY A 65 -8.00 13.93 0.14
CA GLY A 65 -9.31 13.48 0.60
C GLY A 65 -10.30 14.38 -0.12
N VAL A 66 -11.23 13.78 -0.86
CA VAL A 66 -12.49 14.47 -1.10
C VAL A 66 -12.99 14.85 0.28
N GLU A 67 -12.98 16.14 0.58
CA GLU A 67 -13.66 16.69 1.74
C GLU A 67 -15.13 16.27 1.59
N GLU A 68 -15.61 15.39 2.47
CA GLU A 68 -17.03 15.05 2.53
C GLU A 68 -17.77 16.35 2.86
N ALA A 69 -18.50 16.88 1.88
CA ALA A 69 -19.40 18.02 2.04
C ALA A 69 -20.71 17.59 2.72
#